data_AF-A0A2Z7D6X1-F1
#
_entry.id   AF-A0A2Z7D6X1-F1
#
_cell.length_a   1.000
_cell.length_b   1.000
_cell.length_c   1.000
_cell.angle_alpha   90.00
_cell.angle_beta   90.00
_cell.angle_gamma   90.00
#
_symmetry.space_group_name_H-M   'P 1'
#
loop_
_entity.id
_entity.type
_entity.pdbx_description
1 polymer ?
#
loop_
_entity_poly.entity_id
_entity_poly.type
_entity_poly.pdbx_seq_one_letter_code
_entity_poly.pdbx_strand_id
1 'polypeptide(L)'
;MYLICPSLQLHSYICVMIFDSYSGNGWGGEVINHLTRARREAASARQSFDEVLEHHTKLEMQLEELEAIRAQEKRAAEAQKEALEAQKEALEAHGQKLAAKKEALTTEKKAIKADLEAHTAEKAAVEVELEGTKVRAEGEIERLKSEAVKAWGLGKEEFLKSSEFDDLCAKKSLAYFACGFKSCVAQFRANGYPEEEHPTPFLSVAQALEDLPDDEEADDGASGGEATPPDSPSEPSR
;
A
#
# COMPACT_ATOMS: atom_id res chain seq x y z
N MET A 1 -62.13 75.56 -17.14
CA MET A 1 -62.86 76.46 -16.21
C MET A 1 -61.90 76.80 -15.08
N TYR A 2 -61.17 77.91 -15.19
CA TYR A 2 -60.38 78.47 -14.09
C TYR A 2 -60.93 79.87 -13.83
N LEU A 3 -61.60 80.02 -12.69
CA LEU A 3 -62.18 81.27 -12.20
C LEU A 3 -61.04 82.23 -11.84
N ILE A 4 -60.99 83.37 -12.54
CA ILE A 4 -60.16 84.50 -12.17
C ILE A 4 -60.82 85.16 -10.96
N CYS A 5 -60.12 85.18 -9.83
CA CYS A 5 -60.60 85.77 -8.58
C CYS A 5 -60.69 87.31 -8.71
N PRO A 6 -61.85 87.97 -8.49
CA PRO A 6 -62.03 89.42 -8.69
C PRO A 6 -61.23 90.32 -7.74
N SER A 7 -60.69 89.77 -6.64
CA SER A 7 -60.03 90.54 -5.58
C SER A 7 -58.68 91.17 -5.99
N LEU A 8 -58.09 90.75 -7.10
CA LEU A 8 -56.84 91.31 -7.64
C LEU A 8 -57.08 92.55 -8.54
N GLN A 9 -58.32 92.79 -9.00
CA GLN A 9 -58.64 93.92 -9.88
C GLN A 9 -58.79 95.25 -9.11
N LEU A 10 -59.28 95.22 -7.86
CA LEU A 10 -59.50 96.43 -7.06
C LEU A 10 -58.21 97.00 -6.45
N HIS A 11 -57.25 96.16 -6.09
CA HIS A 11 -55.93 96.62 -5.60
C HIS A 11 -55.11 97.30 -6.69
N SER A 12 -55.32 96.95 -7.96
CA SER A 12 -54.68 97.60 -9.11
C SER A 12 -55.16 99.05 -9.27
N TYR A 13 -56.47 99.30 -9.14
CA TYR A 13 -57.06 100.63 -9.34
C TYR A 13 -56.73 101.63 -8.21
N ILE A 14 -56.61 101.16 -6.97
CA ILE A 14 -56.29 102.01 -5.82
C ILE A 14 -54.81 102.43 -5.83
N CYS A 15 -53.89 101.58 -6.32
CA CYS A 15 -52.47 101.93 -6.46
C CYS A 15 -52.20 103.01 -7.52
N VAL A 16 -52.98 103.06 -8.61
CA VAL A 16 -52.81 104.08 -9.66
C VAL A 16 -53.27 105.46 -9.18
N MET A 17 -54.34 105.53 -8.38
CA MET A 17 -54.95 106.79 -7.93
C MET A 17 -54.13 107.54 -6.84
N ILE A 18 -53.26 106.85 -6.09
CA ILE A 18 -52.39 107.50 -5.08
C ILE A 18 -51.15 108.15 -5.74
N PHE A 19 -50.72 107.68 -6.93
CA PHE A 19 -49.52 108.17 -7.61
C PHE A 19 -49.76 109.49 -8.36
N ASP A 20 -50.98 109.75 -8.83
CA ASP A 20 -51.31 110.96 -9.61
C ASP A 20 -51.52 112.23 -8.76
N SER A 21 -51.65 112.12 -7.42
CA SER A 21 -51.85 113.28 -6.53
C SER A 21 -50.54 113.94 -6.04
N TYR A 22 -49.36 113.44 -6.42
CA TYR A 22 -48.05 113.92 -5.94
C TYR A 22 -47.13 114.50 -7.05
N SER A 23 -47.67 114.88 -8.21
CA SER A 23 -46.87 115.36 -9.36
C SER A 23 -46.48 116.86 -9.35
N GLY A 24 -46.69 117.59 -8.24
CA GLY A 24 -46.48 119.04 -8.18
C GLY A 24 -45.20 119.55 -7.49
N ASN A 25 -44.48 118.71 -6.74
CA ASN A 25 -43.31 119.13 -5.95
C ASN A 25 -42.10 118.29 -6.38
N GLY A 26 -40.91 118.90 -6.56
CA GLY A 26 -39.68 118.29 -7.11
C GLY A 26 -39.05 117.09 -6.36
N TRP A 27 -39.84 116.31 -5.62
CA TRP A 27 -39.48 115.13 -4.84
C TRP A 27 -39.77 113.80 -5.58
N GLY A 28 -40.55 113.83 -6.67
CA GLY A 28 -40.92 112.62 -7.43
C GLY A 28 -39.75 111.90 -8.11
N GLY A 29 -38.73 112.61 -8.59
CA GLY A 29 -37.56 112.02 -9.24
C GLY A 29 -36.66 111.23 -8.28
N GLU A 30 -36.50 111.72 -7.04
CA GLU A 30 -35.69 111.09 -5.98
C GLU A 30 -36.30 109.74 -5.57
N VAL A 31 -37.62 109.70 -5.33
CA VAL A 31 -38.36 108.48 -4.95
C VAL A 31 -38.30 107.43 -6.05
N ILE A 32 -38.42 107.82 -7.33
CA ILE A 32 -38.28 106.91 -8.48
C ILE A 32 -36.86 106.34 -8.55
N ASN A 33 -35.83 107.15 -8.29
CA ASN A 33 -34.43 106.69 -8.26
C ASN A 33 -34.18 105.70 -7.12
N HIS A 34 -34.67 105.98 -5.91
CA HIS A 34 -34.58 105.07 -4.77
C HIS A 34 -35.32 103.76 -5.03
N LEU A 35 -36.52 103.81 -5.58
CA LEU A 35 -37.30 102.62 -5.93
C LEU A 35 -36.60 101.79 -7.01
N THR A 36 -36.06 102.43 -8.05
CA THR A 36 -35.33 101.74 -9.12
C THR A 36 -34.06 101.08 -8.60
N ARG A 37 -33.34 101.76 -7.69
CA ARG A 37 -32.16 101.20 -7.02
C ARG A 37 -32.53 100.00 -6.15
N ALA A 38 -33.52 100.15 -5.27
CA ALA A 38 -34.01 99.08 -4.42
C ALA A 38 -34.49 97.86 -5.24
N ARG A 39 -35.13 98.10 -6.39
CA ARG A 39 -35.54 97.01 -7.32
C ARG A 39 -34.34 96.28 -7.91
N ARG A 40 -33.28 96.99 -8.33
CA ARG A 40 -32.06 96.37 -8.86
C ARG A 40 -31.34 95.57 -7.79
N GLU A 41 -31.22 96.12 -6.58
CA GLU A 41 -30.64 95.44 -5.42
C GLU A 41 -31.45 94.20 -5.04
N ALA A 42 -32.78 94.28 -5.04
CA ALA A 42 -33.66 93.13 -4.80
C ALA A 42 -33.52 92.05 -5.89
N ALA A 43 -33.35 92.43 -7.15
CA ALA A 43 -33.10 91.48 -8.24
C ALA A 43 -31.73 90.80 -8.10
N SER A 44 -30.69 91.56 -7.75
CA SER A 44 -29.35 91.02 -7.47
C SER A 44 -29.37 90.08 -6.26
N ALA A 45 -30.09 90.44 -5.20
CA ALA A 45 -30.24 89.60 -4.02
C ALA A 45 -30.95 88.28 -4.36
N ARG A 46 -32.04 88.33 -5.13
CA ARG A 46 -32.74 87.13 -5.61
C ARG A 46 -31.81 86.20 -6.39
N GLN A 47 -31.06 86.73 -7.36
CA GLN A 47 -30.09 85.94 -8.11
C GLN A 47 -29.04 85.30 -7.19
N SER A 48 -28.50 86.06 -6.23
CA SER A 48 -27.53 85.50 -5.28
C SER A 48 -28.12 84.41 -4.38
N PHE A 49 -29.41 84.49 -4.03
CA PHE A 49 -30.09 83.43 -3.29
C PHE A 49 -30.32 82.20 -4.15
N ASP A 50 -30.71 82.38 -5.42
CA ASP A 50 -30.90 81.27 -6.36
C ASP A 50 -29.59 80.49 -6.54
N GLU A 51 -28.45 81.18 -6.71
CA GLU A 51 -27.12 80.56 -6.77
C GLU A 51 -26.77 79.79 -5.48
N VAL A 52 -27.08 80.37 -4.30
CA VAL A 52 -26.87 79.69 -3.01
C VAL A 52 -27.75 78.43 -2.89
N LEU A 53 -29.00 78.46 -3.36
CA LEU A 53 -29.91 77.31 -3.34
C LEU A 53 -29.42 76.17 -4.27
N GLU A 54 -28.89 76.50 -5.45
CA GLU A 54 -28.28 75.52 -6.34
C GLU A 54 -27.05 74.87 -5.70
N HIS A 55 -26.17 75.67 -5.10
CA HIS A 55 -25.02 75.18 -4.34
C HIS A 55 -25.42 74.29 -3.17
N HIS A 56 -26.48 74.66 -2.43
CA HIS A 56 -27.01 73.88 -1.32
C HIS A 56 -27.52 72.52 -1.80
N THR A 57 -28.36 72.49 -2.84
CA THR A 57 -28.87 71.24 -3.44
C THR A 57 -27.73 70.33 -3.89
N LYS A 58 -26.67 70.91 -4.47
CA LYS A 58 -25.46 70.16 -4.85
C LYS A 58 -24.74 69.56 -3.64
N LEU A 59 -24.58 70.32 -2.56
CA LEU A 59 -23.95 69.82 -1.33
C LEU A 59 -24.80 68.74 -0.67
N GLU A 60 -26.13 68.84 -0.70
CA GLU A 60 -27.04 67.81 -0.21
C GLU A 60 -26.86 66.50 -0.98
N MET A 61 -26.83 66.52 -2.32
CA MET A 61 -26.55 65.33 -3.12
C MET A 61 -25.18 64.71 -2.81
N GLN A 62 -24.14 65.54 -2.63
CA GLN A 62 -22.80 65.04 -2.28
C GLN A 62 -22.77 64.41 -0.88
N LEU A 63 -23.55 64.93 0.08
CA LEU A 63 -23.67 64.35 1.40
C LEU A 63 -24.35 62.98 1.34
N GLU A 64 -25.45 62.86 0.59
CA GLU A 64 -26.14 61.58 0.37
C GLU A 64 -25.22 60.54 -0.28
N GLU A 65 -24.42 60.94 -1.28
CA GLU A 65 -23.43 60.07 -1.90
C GLU A 65 -22.36 59.60 -0.91
N LEU A 66 -21.82 60.50 -0.10
CA LEU A 66 -20.83 60.16 0.94
C LEU A 66 -21.42 59.25 2.03
N GLU A 67 -22.68 59.44 2.41
CA GLU A 67 -23.37 58.56 3.35
C GLU A 67 -23.60 57.16 2.77
N ALA A 68 -23.96 57.07 1.48
CA ALA A 68 -24.08 55.80 0.78
C ALA A 68 -22.74 55.06 0.71
N ILE A 69 -21.66 55.76 0.39
CA ILE A 69 -20.29 55.21 0.37
C ILE A 69 -19.90 54.72 1.77
N ARG A 70 -20.10 55.53 2.82
CA ARG A 70 -19.77 55.13 4.20
C ARG A 70 -20.57 53.89 4.63
N ALA A 71 -21.84 53.82 4.27
CA ALA A 71 -22.66 52.65 4.56
C ALA A 71 -22.19 51.41 3.80
N GLN A 72 -21.73 51.56 2.55
CA GLN A 72 -21.14 50.47 1.77
C GLN A 72 -19.79 50.02 2.35
N GLU A 73 -18.90 50.95 2.70
CA GLU A 73 -17.61 50.66 3.34
C GLU A 73 -17.79 49.93 4.66
N LYS A 74 -18.75 50.35 5.48
CA LYS A 74 -19.08 49.67 6.74
C LYS A 74 -19.53 48.23 6.51
N ARG A 75 -20.44 48.01 5.56
CA ARG A 75 -20.90 46.65 5.19
C ARG A 75 -19.75 45.80 4.64
N ALA A 76 -18.86 46.38 3.84
CA ALA A 76 -17.70 45.68 3.31
C ALA A 76 -16.70 45.30 4.42
N ALA A 77 -16.46 46.19 5.39
CA ALA A 77 -15.59 45.93 6.53
C ALA A 77 -16.18 44.83 7.44
N GLU A 78 -17.49 44.86 7.69
CA GLU A 78 -18.20 43.81 8.44
C GLU A 78 -18.08 42.45 7.72
N ALA A 79 -18.33 42.40 6.41
CA ALA A 79 -18.19 41.17 5.62
C ALA A 79 -16.74 40.63 5.62
N GLN A 80 -15.73 41.50 5.54
CA GLN A 80 -14.32 41.09 5.63
C GLN A 80 -13.98 40.52 7.01
N LYS A 81 -14.52 41.12 8.09
CA LYS A 81 -14.32 40.62 9.44
C LYS A 81 -14.94 39.22 9.60
N GLU A 82 -16.18 39.03 9.16
CA GLU A 82 -16.87 37.73 9.19
C GLU A 82 -16.09 36.66 8.38
N ALA A 83 -15.54 37.03 7.21
CA ALA A 83 -14.73 36.13 6.41
C ALA A 83 -13.42 35.71 7.10
N LEU A 84 -12.75 36.65 7.80
CA LEU A 84 -11.55 36.35 8.57
C LEU A 84 -11.83 35.49 9.81
N GLU A 85 -12.96 35.73 10.49
CA GLU A 85 -13.41 34.88 11.60
C GLU A 85 -13.68 33.45 11.11
N ALA A 86 -14.40 33.27 9.99
CA ALA A 86 -14.61 31.96 9.39
C ALA A 86 -13.29 31.27 8.96
N GLN A 87 -12.33 32.02 8.42
CA GLN A 87 -11.02 31.48 8.06
C GLN A 87 -10.25 31.00 9.29
N LYS A 88 -10.32 31.75 10.40
CA LYS A 88 -9.69 31.39 11.67
C LYS A 88 -10.29 30.10 12.23
N GLU A 89 -11.61 29.99 12.26
CA GLU A 89 -12.31 28.77 12.72
C GLU A 89 -11.94 27.55 11.85
N ALA A 90 -11.87 27.72 10.53
CA ALA A 90 -11.42 26.66 9.62
C ALA A 90 -9.97 26.23 9.88
N LEU A 91 -9.07 27.19 10.18
CA LEU A 91 -7.69 26.90 10.50
C LEU A 91 -7.54 26.18 11.84
N GLU A 92 -8.33 26.57 12.85
CA GLU A 92 -8.37 25.91 14.16
C GLU A 92 -8.88 24.46 14.02
N ALA A 93 -9.96 24.25 13.26
CA ALA A 93 -10.47 22.90 12.96
C ALA A 93 -9.45 22.04 12.21
N HIS A 94 -8.73 22.61 11.24
CA HIS A 94 -7.63 21.93 10.55
C HIS A 94 -6.48 21.59 11.51
N GLY A 95 -6.13 22.49 12.43
CA GLY A 95 -5.13 22.26 13.47
C GLY A 95 -5.49 21.09 14.39
N GLN A 96 -6.74 21.03 14.87
CA GLN A 96 -7.25 19.93 15.69
C GLN A 96 -7.21 18.60 14.93
N LYS A 97 -7.62 18.59 13.65
CA LYS A 97 -7.54 17.40 12.80
C LYS A 97 -6.11 16.90 12.62
N LEU A 98 -5.15 17.82 12.44
CA LEU A 98 -3.74 17.48 12.36
C LEU A 98 -3.19 16.93 13.69
N ALA A 99 -3.62 17.48 14.82
CA ALA A 99 -3.24 16.97 16.14
C ALA A 99 -3.74 15.53 16.34
N ALA A 100 -5.01 15.26 16.06
CA ALA A 100 -5.59 13.92 16.14
C ALA A 100 -4.87 12.92 15.22
N LYS A 101 -4.53 13.34 13.98
CA LYS A 101 -3.75 12.50 13.05
C LYS A 101 -2.34 12.19 13.58
N LYS A 102 -1.66 13.17 14.19
CA LYS A 102 -0.34 12.94 14.79
C LYS A 102 -0.43 11.94 15.94
N GLU A 103 -1.43 12.06 16.81
CA GLU A 103 -1.64 11.11 17.90
C GLU A 103 -1.90 9.70 17.38
N ALA A 104 -2.81 9.54 16.40
CA ALA A 104 -3.07 8.26 15.75
C ALA A 104 -1.81 7.62 15.13
N LEU A 105 -0.99 8.42 14.43
CA LEU A 105 0.29 7.94 13.88
C LEU A 105 1.28 7.53 14.97
N THR A 106 1.30 8.22 16.12
CA THR A 106 2.17 7.82 17.24
C THR A 106 1.71 6.50 17.86
N THR A 107 0.40 6.24 17.93
CA THR A 107 -0.12 4.95 18.41
C THR A 107 0.17 3.83 17.42
N GLU A 108 -0.01 4.07 16.12
CA GLU A 108 0.30 3.12 15.05
C GLU A 108 1.78 2.76 15.03
N LYS A 109 2.68 3.76 15.15
CA LYS A 109 4.12 3.53 15.23
C LYS A 109 4.51 2.67 16.43
N LYS A 110 3.85 2.84 17.59
CA LYS A 110 4.09 2.01 18.78
C LYS A 110 3.60 0.58 18.57
N ALA A 111 2.44 0.39 17.95
CA ALA A 111 1.90 -0.94 17.63
C ALA A 111 2.84 -1.69 16.67
N ILE A 112 3.22 -1.06 15.54
CA ILE A 112 4.15 -1.65 14.57
C ILE A 112 5.49 -2.01 15.21
N LYS A 113 5.98 -1.18 16.14
CA LYS A 113 7.22 -1.49 16.87
C LYS A 113 7.06 -2.75 17.74
N ALA A 114 5.95 -2.88 18.46
CA ALA A 114 5.67 -4.05 19.28
C ALA A 114 5.52 -5.32 18.44
N ASP A 115 4.85 -5.23 17.28
CA ASP A 115 4.69 -6.35 16.35
C ASP A 115 6.04 -6.80 15.78
N LEU A 116 6.93 -5.85 15.44
CA LEU A 116 8.28 -6.17 14.99
C LEU A 116 9.08 -6.87 16.08
N GLU A 117 9.02 -6.39 17.33
CA GLU A 117 9.69 -7.03 18.47
C GLU A 117 9.14 -8.46 18.69
N ALA A 118 7.83 -8.66 18.63
CA ALA A 118 7.21 -9.98 18.73
C ALA A 118 7.66 -10.93 17.61
N HIS A 119 7.66 -10.48 16.35
CA HIS A 119 8.10 -11.29 15.22
C HIS A 119 9.61 -11.61 15.29
N THR A 120 10.43 -10.71 15.83
CA THR A 120 11.85 -11.02 16.08
C THR A 120 12.04 -12.09 17.15
N ALA A 121 11.22 -12.08 18.20
CA ALA A 121 11.25 -13.11 19.24
C ALA A 121 10.75 -14.46 18.72
N GLU A 122 9.67 -14.48 17.92
CA GLU A 122 9.15 -15.68 17.27
C GLU A 122 10.19 -16.30 16.33
N LYS A 123 10.82 -15.49 15.48
CA LYS A 123 11.89 -15.95 14.59
C LYS A 123 13.03 -16.60 15.38
N ALA A 124 13.46 -16.00 16.48
CA ALA A 124 14.53 -16.54 17.32
C ALA A 124 14.12 -17.88 17.97
N ALA A 125 12.86 -18.00 18.43
CA ALA A 125 12.35 -19.25 18.99
C ALA A 125 12.32 -20.37 17.93
N VAL A 126 11.83 -20.07 16.72
CA VAL A 126 11.81 -21.02 15.59
C VAL A 126 13.23 -21.45 15.20
N GLU A 127 14.19 -20.52 15.18
CA GLU A 127 15.59 -20.84 14.88
C GLU A 127 16.20 -21.79 15.92
N VAL A 128 15.91 -21.61 17.20
CA VAL A 128 16.34 -22.51 18.28
C VAL A 128 15.70 -23.90 18.15
N GLU A 129 14.39 -23.97 17.86
CA GLU A 129 13.71 -25.25 17.65
C GLU A 129 14.26 -26.00 16.43
N LEU A 130 14.56 -25.28 15.35
CA LEU A 130 15.17 -25.84 14.14
C LEU A 130 16.55 -26.43 14.44
N GLU A 131 17.42 -25.70 15.14
CA GLU A 131 18.74 -26.24 15.49
C GLU A 131 18.62 -27.43 16.46
N GLY A 132 17.66 -27.38 17.39
CA GLY A 132 17.36 -28.50 18.29
C GLY A 132 16.87 -29.76 17.57
N THR A 133 16.01 -29.62 16.56
CA THR A 133 15.54 -30.76 15.74
C THR A 133 16.63 -31.31 14.86
N LYS A 134 17.47 -30.43 14.28
CA LYS A 134 18.64 -30.81 13.48
C LYS A 134 19.65 -31.63 14.29
N VAL A 135 20.03 -31.17 15.48
CA VAL A 135 20.96 -31.91 16.37
C VAL A 135 20.39 -33.28 16.75
N ARG A 136 19.08 -33.39 17.02
CA ARG A 136 18.44 -34.69 17.28
C ARG A 136 18.51 -35.62 16.07
N ALA A 137 18.20 -35.12 14.88
CA ALA A 137 18.26 -35.89 13.65
C ALA A 137 19.69 -36.39 13.34
N GLU A 138 20.70 -35.54 13.51
CA GLU A 138 22.11 -35.92 13.36
C GLU A 138 22.51 -37.03 14.34
N GLY A 139 22.12 -36.92 15.61
CA GLY A 139 22.36 -37.96 16.61
C GLY A 139 21.64 -39.28 16.31
N GLU A 140 20.42 -39.24 15.80
CA GLU A 140 19.70 -40.45 15.37
C GLU A 140 20.36 -41.12 14.16
N ILE A 141 20.83 -40.34 13.18
CA ILE A 141 21.58 -40.86 12.03
C ILE A 141 22.86 -41.57 12.49
N GLU A 142 23.62 -40.97 13.41
CA GLU A 142 24.83 -41.59 13.95
C GLU A 142 24.52 -42.89 14.73
N ARG A 143 23.48 -42.87 15.57
CA ARG A 143 23.01 -44.05 16.30
C ARG A 143 22.63 -45.17 15.33
N LEU A 144 21.79 -44.89 14.33
CA LEU A 144 21.34 -45.87 13.35
C LEU A 144 22.49 -46.41 12.50
N LYS A 145 23.47 -45.57 12.12
CA LYS A 145 24.68 -46.03 11.44
C LYS A 145 25.47 -47.03 12.29
N SER A 146 25.65 -46.75 13.58
CA SER A 146 26.36 -47.67 14.49
C SER A 146 25.61 -48.99 14.66
N GLU A 147 24.28 -48.94 14.75
CA GLU A 147 23.40 -50.11 14.85
C GLU A 147 23.46 -50.96 13.58
N ALA A 148 23.42 -50.34 12.40
CA ALA A 148 23.56 -51.02 11.12
C ALA A 148 24.93 -51.71 10.98
N VAL A 149 26.03 -51.04 11.36
CA VAL A 149 27.38 -51.64 11.35
C VAL A 149 27.45 -52.84 12.29
N LYS A 150 26.88 -52.72 13.49
CA LYS A 150 26.82 -53.82 14.46
C LYS A 150 25.99 -54.99 13.92
N ALA A 151 24.80 -54.74 13.39
CA ALA A 151 23.90 -55.76 12.85
C ALA A 151 24.54 -56.48 11.65
N TRP A 152 25.18 -55.73 10.75
CA TRP A 152 25.94 -56.30 9.63
C TRP A 152 27.07 -57.20 10.10
N GLY A 153 27.84 -56.79 11.12
CA GLY A 153 28.90 -57.60 11.70
C GLY A 153 28.39 -58.91 12.31
N LEU A 154 27.27 -58.86 13.05
CA LEU A 154 26.63 -60.04 13.62
C LEU A 154 26.12 -60.99 12.54
N GLY A 155 25.35 -60.48 11.57
CA GLY A 155 24.81 -61.29 10.48
C GLY A 155 25.90 -61.90 9.61
N LYS A 156 26.99 -61.17 9.35
CA LYS A 156 28.16 -61.72 8.64
C LYS A 156 28.80 -62.86 9.42
N GLU A 157 29.00 -62.70 10.73
CA GLU A 157 29.60 -63.73 11.57
C GLU A 157 28.71 -64.97 11.69
N GLU A 158 27.39 -64.80 11.77
CA GLU A 158 26.40 -65.89 11.76
C GLU A 158 26.40 -66.63 10.42
N PHE A 159 26.41 -65.90 9.30
CA PHE A 159 26.49 -66.49 7.96
C PHE A 159 27.79 -67.26 7.74
N LEU A 160 28.95 -66.72 8.14
CA LEU A 160 30.23 -67.42 8.00
C LEU A 160 30.31 -68.71 8.85
N LYS A 161 29.44 -68.86 9.84
CA LYS A 161 29.32 -70.07 10.69
C LYS A 161 28.15 -70.97 10.27
N SER A 162 27.39 -70.61 9.24
CA SER A 162 26.23 -71.39 8.80
C SER A 162 26.68 -72.53 7.88
N SER A 163 25.93 -73.63 7.88
CA SER A 163 26.17 -74.72 6.93
C SER A 163 25.93 -74.28 5.49
N GLU A 164 25.04 -73.31 5.24
CA GLU A 164 24.82 -72.75 3.90
C GLU A 164 26.11 -72.16 3.31
N PHE A 165 26.95 -71.51 4.14
CA PHE A 165 28.25 -71.03 3.70
C PHE A 165 29.22 -72.18 3.42
N ASP A 166 29.27 -73.19 4.30
CA ASP A 166 30.11 -74.39 4.10
C ASP A 166 29.73 -75.14 2.81
N ASP A 167 28.42 -75.31 2.57
CA ASP A 167 27.86 -75.94 1.37
C ASP A 167 28.21 -75.14 0.11
N LEU A 168 28.07 -73.81 0.17
CA LEU A 168 28.47 -72.92 -0.93
C LEU A 168 29.99 -72.99 -1.21
N CYS A 169 30.81 -73.06 -0.17
CA CYS A 169 32.26 -73.24 -0.28
C CYS A 169 32.61 -74.60 -0.88
N ALA A 170 31.99 -75.68 -0.41
CA ALA A 170 32.16 -77.03 -0.95
C ALA A 170 31.79 -77.05 -2.45
N LYS A 171 30.60 -76.56 -2.81
CA LYS A 171 30.11 -76.46 -4.19
C LYS A 171 31.07 -75.66 -5.08
N LYS A 172 31.48 -74.46 -4.66
CA LYS A 172 32.44 -73.63 -5.44
C LYS A 172 33.82 -74.28 -5.55
N SER A 173 34.35 -74.85 -4.48
CA SER A 173 35.67 -75.50 -4.50
C SER A 173 35.70 -76.71 -5.42
N LEU A 174 34.61 -77.50 -5.44
CA LEU A 174 34.42 -78.60 -6.37
C LEU A 174 34.37 -78.10 -7.82
N ALA A 175 33.60 -77.04 -8.11
CA ALA A 175 33.52 -76.47 -9.45
C ALA A 175 34.89 -75.97 -9.95
N TYR A 176 35.66 -75.27 -9.10
CA TYR A 176 37.02 -74.84 -9.43
C TYR A 176 37.96 -76.04 -9.64
N PHE A 177 37.90 -77.06 -8.78
CA PHE A 177 38.71 -78.27 -8.91
C PHE A 177 38.38 -79.02 -10.20
N ALA A 178 37.09 -79.22 -10.50
CA ALA A 178 36.64 -79.89 -11.72
C ALA A 178 37.11 -79.15 -12.97
N CYS A 179 36.93 -77.82 -13.00
CA CYS A 179 37.38 -76.98 -14.11
C CYS A 179 38.91 -77.03 -14.29
N GLY A 180 39.68 -76.83 -13.21
CA GLY A 180 41.15 -76.85 -13.25
C GLY A 180 41.71 -78.23 -13.60
N PHE A 181 41.11 -79.30 -13.06
CA PHE A 181 41.48 -80.68 -13.36
C PHE A 181 41.24 -81.00 -14.83
N LYS A 182 40.05 -80.67 -15.37
CA LYS A 182 39.73 -80.82 -16.80
C LYS A 182 40.73 -80.05 -17.69
N SER A 183 41.10 -78.82 -17.30
CA SER A 183 42.11 -78.03 -18.01
C SER A 183 43.50 -78.68 -17.98
N CYS A 184 43.91 -79.25 -16.85
CA CYS A 184 45.19 -79.93 -16.70
C CYS A 184 45.25 -81.22 -17.54
N VAL A 185 44.17 -82.02 -17.51
CA VAL A 185 44.00 -83.21 -18.36
C VAL A 185 44.13 -82.84 -19.84
N ALA A 186 43.45 -81.78 -20.28
CA ALA A 186 43.53 -81.31 -21.66
C ALA A 186 44.97 -80.93 -22.07
N GLN A 187 45.74 -80.32 -21.17
CA GLN A 187 47.13 -79.95 -21.42
C GLN A 187 48.05 -81.18 -21.54
N PHE A 188 47.89 -82.20 -20.69
CA PHE A 188 48.66 -83.45 -20.83
C PHE A 188 48.38 -84.14 -22.15
N ARG A 189 47.11 -84.20 -22.57
CA ARG A 189 46.71 -84.74 -23.87
C ARG A 189 47.36 -83.96 -25.02
N ALA A 190 47.39 -82.63 -24.94
CA ALA A 190 48.04 -81.78 -25.95
C ALA A 190 49.57 -81.96 -26.02
N ASN A 191 50.22 -82.35 -24.92
CA ASN A 191 51.66 -82.61 -24.85
C ASN A 191 52.04 -84.05 -25.27
N GLY A 192 51.10 -84.85 -25.77
CA GLY A 192 51.37 -86.21 -26.25
C GLY A 192 51.51 -87.27 -25.16
N TYR A 193 50.96 -87.01 -23.97
CA TYR A 193 50.92 -88.00 -22.88
C TYR A 193 49.91 -89.11 -23.23
N PRO A 194 50.32 -90.40 -23.33
CA PRO A 194 49.45 -91.49 -23.75
C PRO A 194 48.56 -92.01 -22.60
N GLU A 195 47.28 -92.24 -22.88
CA GLU A 195 46.28 -92.65 -21.88
C GLU A 195 46.49 -94.07 -21.32
N GLU A 196 47.29 -94.89 -22.00
CA GLU A 196 47.60 -96.28 -21.61
C GLU A 196 48.61 -96.38 -20.45
N GLU A 197 49.39 -95.32 -20.18
CA GLU A 197 50.41 -95.26 -19.12
C GLU A 197 49.96 -94.40 -17.93
N HIS A 198 48.65 -94.38 -17.68
CA HIS A 198 48.12 -93.75 -16.47
C HIS A 198 48.26 -94.68 -15.27
N PRO A 199 48.66 -94.17 -14.10
CA PRO A 199 48.23 -94.80 -12.86
C PRO A 199 46.69 -94.70 -12.81
N THR A 200 46.03 -95.86 -12.78
CA THR A 200 44.57 -96.11 -12.60
C THR A 200 43.79 -95.06 -11.81
N PRO A 201 44.32 -94.46 -10.72
CA PRO A 201 43.65 -93.37 -10.01
C PRO A 201 43.28 -92.11 -10.83
N PHE A 202 44.01 -91.70 -11.88
CA PHE A 202 43.78 -90.39 -12.53
C PHE A 202 42.48 -90.35 -13.36
N LEU A 203 42.18 -91.40 -14.11
CA LEU A 203 40.93 -91.51 -14.89
C LEU A 203 39.70 -91.75 -13.99
N SER A 204 39.87 -92.40 -12.84
CA SER A 204 38.78 -92.62 -11.88
C SER A 204 38.26 -91.32 -11.27
N VAL A 205 39.14 -90.33 -11.08
CA VAL A 205 38.77 -88.99 -10.57
C VAL A 205 38.04 -88.19 -11.65
N ALA A 206 38.45 -88.30 -12.92
CA ALA A 206 37.77 -87.63 -14.03
C ALA A 206 36.31 -88.07 -14.17
N GLN A 207 36.06 -89.39 -14.09
CA GLN A 207 34.73 -89.98 -14.21
C GLN A 207 33.86 -89.66 -12.99
N ALA A 208 34.42 -89.76 -11.78
CA ALA A 208 33.70 -89.42 -10.55
C ALA A 208 33.24 -87.95 -10.49
N LEU A 209 34.00 -87.03 -11.13
CA LEU A 209 33.60 -85.62 -11.24
C LEU A 209 32.46 -85.39 -12.25
N GLU A 210 32.29 -86.27 -13.23
CA GLU A 210 31.25 -86.17 -14.27
C GLU A 210 29.93 -86.82 -13.82
N ASP A 211 30.00 -87.72 -12.85
CA ASP A 211 28.85 -88.40 -12.23
C ASP A 211 28.27 -87.67 -10.99
N LEU A 212 28.90 -86.59 -10.51
CA LEU A 212 28.34 -85.78 -9.42
C LEU A 212 27.11 -84.96 -9.91
N PRO A 213 26.04 -84.84 -9.11
CA PRO A 213 24.86 -84.07 -9.51
C PRO A 213 25.19 -82.58 -9.65
N ASP A 214 24.76 -82.00 -10.76
CA ASP A 214 24.77 -80.55 -11.00
C ASP A 214 23.61 -79.95 -10.17
N ASP A 215 23.82 -79.74 -8.87
CA ASP A 215 22.83 -79.07 -8.02
C ASP A 215 22.77 -77.57 -8.38
N GLU A 216 22.14 -77.25 -9.51
CA GLU A 216 21.81 -75.89 -9.97
C GLU A 216 20.60 -75.36 -9.21
N GLU A 217 20.78 -75.00 -7.94
CA GLU A 217 19.90 -74.06 -7.25
C GLU A 217 20.73 -72.83 -6.86
N ALA A 218 21.00 -71.99 -7.86
CA ALA A 218 21.30 -70.58 -7.67
C ALA A 218 20.07 -69.81 -8.18
N ASP A 219 19.09 -69.62 -7.31
CA ASP A 219 18.03 -68.64 -7.53
C ASP A 219 18.67 -67.24 -7.45
N ASP A 220 19.03 -66.69 -8.61
CA ASP A 220 19.18 -65.24 -8.79
C ASP A 220 17.79 -64.59 -8.73
N GLY A 221 17.16 -64.66 -7.56
CA GLY A 221 15.88 -64.06 -7.23
C GLY A 221 16.03 -62.61 -6.74
N ALA A 222 16.68 -61.76 -7.52
CA ALA A 222 16.64 -60.31 -7.32
C ALA A 222 16.09 -59.62 -8.57
N SER A 223 14.79 -59.80 -8.82
CA SER A 223 14.04 -58.97 -9.75
C SER A 223 12.66 -58.62 -9.19
N GLY A 224 12.42 -57.31 -9.07
CA GLY A 224 11.09 -56.74 -9.34
C GLY A 224 10.22 -56.40 -8.13
N GLY A 225 10.55 -55.30 -7.46
CA GLY A 225 9.63 -54.52 -6.62
C GLY A 225 9.65 -53.04 -7.01
N GLU A 226 9.45 -52.73 -8.29
CA GLU A 226 9.21 -51.37 -8.78
C GLU A 226 7.83 -50.91 -8.27
N ALA A 227 7.82 -50.16 -7.17
CA ALA A 227 6.66 -49.37 -6.76
C ALA A 227 6.75 -48.00 -7.44
N THR A 228 6.28 -47.92 -8.69
CA THR A 228 5.80 -46.66 -9.26
C THR A 228 4.48 -46.29 -8.56
N PRO A 229 4.27 -45.02 -8.15
CA PRO A 229 3.17 -44.63 -7.28
C PRO A 229 1.84 -44.56 -8.05
N PRO A 230 0.69 -44.91 -7.43
CA PRO A 230 -0.59 -44.53 -7.97
C PRO A 230 -0.82 -43.04 -7.72
N ASP A 231 -0.93 -42.29 -8.82
CA ASP A 231 -1.38 -40.90 -8.83
C ASP A 231 -2.92 -40.86 -8.71
N SER A 232 -3.39 -40.21 -7.64
CA SER A 232 -4.68 -39.50 -7.46
C SER A 232 -6.01 -40.31 -7.37
N PRO A 233 -7.06 -39.89 -6.60
CA PRO A 233 -7.54 -38.50 -6.52
C PRO A 233 -8.17 -37.98 -5.19
N SER A 234 -8.25 -36.64 -5.13
CA SER A 234 -9.32 -35.80 -4.53
C SER A 234 -9.54 -35.77 -3.00
N GLU A 235 -9.15 -34.64 -2.40
CA GLU A 235 -9.72 -34.07 -1.18
C GLU A 235 -11.22 -33.77 -1.33
N PRO A 236 -12.00 -33.99 -0.26
CA PRO A 236 -13.16 -33.19 0.07
C PRO A 236 -12.88 -32.34 1.33
N SER A 237 -12.79 -31.02 1.10
CA SER A 237 -13.28 -29.94 1.98
C SER A 237 -13.05 -30.03 3.50
N ARG A 238 -12.18 -29.17 4.04
CA ARG A 238 -12.56 -28.20 5.09
C ARG A 238 -11.59 -27.03 5.22
#